data_AF-A0A9W7QB83-F1
#
_entry.id   AF-A0A9W7QB83-F1
#
_cell.length_a   1.000
_cell.length_b   1.000
_cell.length_c   1.000
_cell.angle_alpha   90.00
_cell.angle_beta   90.00
_cell.angle_gamma   90.00
#
_symmetry.space_group_name_H-M   'P 1'
#
loop_
_entity.id
_entity.type
_entity.pdbx_description
1 polymer ?
#
loop_
_entity_poly.entity_id
_entity_poly.type
_entity_poly.pdbx_seq_one_letter_code
_entity_poly.pdbx_strand_id
1 'polypeptide(L)'
;MTQCIICRKDTKELSEQYVIPEILCGYYFTNSICDTCHEQMTTNIDRPLIRHKLSQFKIEQMKRQIDSPLYTNEHGEELAAAETDVVEVSDEILYSNALIMKLCKKHDISLHNEIWKEERVTKVASSIQRELLLDNRKYKMSILKMAYTFAVQTVDGYFENQDAIDISTILSNADFVELKEKSIVRDLSKSSLWNTLNTSSENHYFILLSDKDGLFCFIRLFDIFDVVVHLSEKRFDLPSPIVGVNNVNTQKFHVQSLKQYMDELFKEKAPTI
;
A
#
# COMPACT_ATOMS: atom_id res chain seq x y z
N MET A 1 9.27 18.70 23.49
CA MET A 1 9.98 18.03 22.39
C MET A 1 9.23 16.76 22.08
N THR A 2 9.10 16.40 20.81
CA THR A 2 8.43 15.17 20.37
C THR A 2 9.48 14.22 19.79
N GLN A 3 9.31 12.92 20.00
CA GLN A 3 10.26 11.91 19.56
C GLN A 3 9.86 11.36 18.19
N CYS A 4 10.80 11.30 17.24
CA CYS A 4 10.56 10.67 15.93
C CYS A 4 10.48 9.15 16.07
N ILE A 5 9.47 8.50 15.49
CA ILE A 5 9.30 7.05 15.61
C ILE A 5 10.37 6.24 14.85
N ILE A 6 11.01 6.84 13.84
CA ILE A 6 12.02 6.16 13.02
C ILE A 6 13.40 6.23 13.67
N CYS A 7 13.93 7.44 13.88
CA CYS A 7 15.27 7.60 14.46
C CYS A 7 15.30 7.64 15.99
N ARG A 8 14.13 7.67 16.65
CA ARG A 8 13.97 7.71 18.11
C ARG A 8 14.69 8.89 18.79
N LYS A 9 14.99 9.95 18.04
CA LYS A 9 15.58 11.18 18.57
C LYS A 9 14.51 12.22 18.83
N ASP A 10 14.73 13.04 19.85
CA ASP A 10 13.93 14.24 20.08
C ASP A 10 14.11 15.22 18.92
N THR A 11 13.00 15.75 18.44
CA THR A 11 12.96 16.76 17.39
C THR A 11 12.07 17.93 17.80
N LYS A 12 12.31 19.08 17.16
CA LYS A 12 11.50 20.29 17.33
C LYS A 12 10.21 20.21 16.52
N GLU A 13 10.28 19.60 15.34
CA GLU A 13 9.19 19.54 14.39
C GLU A 13 9.06 18.12 13.81
N LEU A 14 7.81 17.70 13.64
CA LEU A 14 7.40 16.47 12.96
C LEU A 14 6.47 16.90 11.83
N SER A 15 6.59 16.24 10.68
CA SER A 15 5.79 16.56 9.50
C SER A 15 4.70 15.52 9.27
N GLU A 16 3.58 15.96 8.71
CA GLU A 16 2.55 15.06 8.19
C GLU A 16 3.06 14.37 6.93
N GLN A 17 2.99 13.05 6.91
CA GLN A 17 3.58 12.21 5.88
C GLN A 17 2.68 11.05 5.52
N TYR A 18 2.69 10.70 4.25
CA TYR A 18 2.06 9.50 3.72
C TYR A 18 2.75 8.23 4.25
N VAL A 19 2.00 7.39 4.96
CA VAL A 19 2.44 6.05 5.33
C VAL A 19 2.41 5.14 4.11
N ILE A 20 1.30 5.17 3.37
CA ILE A 20 1.18 4.55 2.05
C ILE A 20 1.49 5.61 1.00
N PRO A 21 2.41 5.40 0.05
CA PRO A 21 2.72 6.40 -0.97
C PRO A 21 1.48 6.94 -1.68
N GLU A 22 1.38 8.25 -1.83
CA GLU A 22 0.24 8.94 -2.46
C GLU A 22 -0.06 8.40 -3.87
N ILE A 23 0.98 8.08 -4.65
CA ILE A 23 0.85 7.52 -6.01
C ILE A 23 0.18 6.13 -6.04
N LEU A 24 0.18 5.45 -4.90
CA LEU A 24 -0.49 4.17 -4.72
C LEU A 24 -1.85 4.37 -4.05
N CYS A 25 -2.49 5.53 -4.21
CA CYS A 25 -3.77 5.85 -3.58
C CYS A 25 -3.75 5.80 -2.04
N GLY A 26 -2.62 6.21 -1.45
CA GLY A 26 -2.46 6.26 -0.01
C GLY A 26 -3.14 7.46 0.63
N TYR A 27 -4.05 7.21 1.57
CA TYR A 27 -4.76 8.20 2.40
C TYR A 27 -4.50 7.99 3.90
N TYR A 28 -3.51 7.17 4.23
CA TYR A 28 -3.06 6.94 5.59
C TYR A 28 -1.84 7.81 5.89
N PHE A 29 -1.97 8.69 6.89
CA PHE A 29 -0.98 9.69 7.27
C PHE A 29 -0.42 9.46 8.67
N THR A 30 0.79 9.94 8.91
CA THR A 30 1.42 10.03 10.22
C THR A 30 2.06 11.39 10.41
N ASN A 31 2.01 11.91 11.64
CA ASN A 31 2.69 13.14 12.06
C ASN A 31 3.80 12.83 13.08
N SER A 32 4.35 11.62 13.06
CA SER A 32 5.27 11.10 14.07
C SER A 32 6.72 10.93 13.57
N ILE A 33 7.03 11.44 12.37
CA ILE A 33 8.33 11.29 11.71
C ILE A 33 8.96 12.67 11.45
N CYS A 34 10.26 12.80 11.66
CA CYS A 34 10.99 14.04 11.35
C CYS A 34 11.34 14.14 9.86
N ASP A 35 11.61 15.35 9.36
CA ASP A 35 11.87 15.61 7.93
C ASP A 35 13.08 14.84 7.38
N THR A 36 14.14 14.71 8.18
CA THR A 36 15.33 13.95 7.75
C THR A 36 15.00 12.49 7.50
N CYS A 37 14.24 11.86 8.40
CA CYS A 37 13.77 10.49 8.18
C CYS A 37 12.80 10.45 7.00
N HIS A 38 11.89 11.40 6.86
CA HIS A 38 10.96 11.45 5.73
C HIS A 38 11.64 11.36 4.37
N GLU A 39 12.64 12.21 4.15
CA GLU A 39 13.36 12.32 2.89
C GLU A 39 14.11 11.01 2.58
N GLN A 40 14.77 10.45 3.60
CA GLN A 40 15.45 9.16 3.49
C GLN A 40 14.47 8.03 3.15
N MET A 41 13.34 7.94 3.86
CA MET A 41 12.33 6.90 3.67
C MET A 41 11.70 7.00 2.27
N THR A 42 11.39 8.21 1.81
CA THR A 42 10.84 8.44 0.48
C THR A 42 11.80 7.92 -0.60
N THR A 43 13.09 8.19 -0.44
CA THR A 43 14.12 7.85 -1.44
C THR A 43 14.51 6.38 -1.42
N ASN A 44 14.71 5.81 -0.23
CA ASN A 44 15.32 4.49 -0.06
C ASN A 44 14.30 3.39 0.23
N ILE A 45 13.08 3.74 0.66
CA ILE A 45 12.08 2.78 1.14
C ILE A 45 10.83 2.78 0.27
N ASP A 46 10.24 3.96 0.02
CA ASP A 46 9.01 4.04 -0.78
C ASP A 46 9.28 3.91 -2.28
N ARG A 47 10.34 4.55 -2.80
CA ARG A 47 10.69 4.47 -4.22
C ARG A 47 10.87 3.02 -4.71
N PRO A 48 11.51 2.08 -3.98
CA PRO A 48 11.52 0.67 -4.37
C PRO A 48 10.14 0.00 -4.50
N LEU A 49 9.19 0.28 -3.59
CA LEU A 49 7.82 -0.22 -3.70
C LEU A 49 7.12 0.39 -4.92
N ILE A 50 7.24 1.70 -5.10
CA ILE A 50 6.64 2.42 -6.22
C ILE A 50 7.17 1.86 -7.55
N ARG A 51 8.49 1.66 -7.68
CA ARG A 51 9.14 1.12 -8.89
C ARG A 51 8.94 -0.38 -9.10
N HIS A 52 8.34 -1.10 -8.15
CA HIS A 52 8.09 -2.52 -8.32
C HIS A 52 7.16 -2.75 -9.52
N LYS A 53 7.44 -3.79 -10.34
CA LYS A 53 6.71 -4.04 -11.59
C LYS A 53 5.21 -4.19 -11.39
N LEU A 54 4.78 -4.85 -10.31
CA LEU A 54 3.35 -4.96 -9.98
C LEU A 54 2.71 -3.62 -9.61
N SER A 55 3.42 -2.78 -8.85
CA SER A 55 2.96 -1.43 -8.51
C SER A 55 2.85 -0.56 -9.77
N GLN A 56 3.85 -0.62 -10.64
CA GLN A 56 3.87 0.08 -11.93
C GLN A 56 2.70 -0.36 -12.82
N PHE A 57 2.44 -1.66 -12.89
CA PHE A 57 1.30 -2.20 -13.63
C PHE A 57 -0.03 -1.67 -13.08
N LYS A 58 -0.23 -1.67 -11.76
CA LYS A 58 -1.44 -1.12 -11.14
C LYS A 58 -1.57 0.38 -11.38
N ILE A 59 -0.47 1.15 -11.25
CA ILE A 59 -0.44 2.59 -11.57
C ILE A 59 -0.88 2.83 -13.02
N GLU A 60 -0.41 2.01 -13.97
CA GLU A 60 -0.80 2.15 -15.37
C GLU A 60 -2.26 1.75 -15.61
N GLN A 61 -2.79 0.72 -14.93
CA GLN A 61 -4.21 0.37 -14.98
C GLN A 61 -5.10 1.51 -14.50
N MET A 62 -4.75 2.13 -13.36
CA MET A 62 -5.48 3.29 -12.83
C MET A 62 -5.47 4.46 -13.83
N LYS A 63 -4.37 4.63 -14.57
CA LYS A 63 -4.26 5.65 -15.61
C LYS A 63 -5.13 5.35 -16.84
N ARG A 64 -5.17 4.09 -17.30
CA ARG A 64 -5.97 3.66 -18.46
C ARG A 64 -7.48 3.68 -18.21
N GLN A 65 -7.91 3.54 -16.96
CA GLN A 65 -9.32 3.77 -16.58
C GLN A 65 -9.75 5.23 -16.84
N ILE A 66 -8.80 6.16 -16.95
CA ILE A 66 -9.02 7.58 -17.27
C ILE A 66 -8.84 7.84 -18.77
N ASP A 67 -7.86 7.18 -19.40
CA ASP A 67 -7.58 7.26 -20.84
C ASP A 67 -8.36 6.23 -21.67
N SER A 68 -9.64 5.97 -21.35
CA SER A 68 -10.44 5.02 -22.15
C SER A 68 -10.52 5.49 -23.61
N PRO A 69 -10.04 4.72 -24.60
CA PRO A 69 -10.00 5.12 -26.02
C PRO A 69 -11.37 5.04 -26.71
N LEU A 70 -12.44 4.74 -25.98
CA LEU A 70 -13.79 4.64 -26.54
C LEU A 70 -14.47 6.01 -26.79
N TYR A 71 -13.72 7.11 -26.72
CA TYR A 71 -14.14 8.42 -27.26
C TYR A 71 -13.61 8.68 -28.68
N THR A 72 -13.47 7.64 -29.48
CA THR A 72 -13.32 7.78 -30.94
C THR A 72 -14.59 7.25 -31.59
N ASN A 73 -15.25 8.10 -32.38
CA ASN A 73 -16.34 7.65 -33.24
C ASN A 73 -15.78 6.73 -34.34
N GLU A 74 -16.66 6.01 -35.02
CA GLU A 74 -16.38 5.03 -36.09
C GLU A 74 -15.62 5.59 -37.32
N HIS A 75 -15.26 6.88 -37.28
CA HIS A 75 -14.47 7.59 -38.28
C HIS A 75 -13.11 8.10 -37.77
N GLY A 76 -12.74 7.84 -36.52
CA GLY A 76 -11.40 8.11 -35.99
C GLY A 76 -11.09 9.59 -35.70
N GLU A 77 -12.12 10.42 -35.48
CA GLU A 77 -11.94 11.82 -35.08
C GLU A 77 -11.97 11.96 -33.54
N GLU A 78 -11.03 12.73 -33.00
CA GLU A 78 -10.95 13.10 -31.58
C GLU A 78 -12.08 14.10 -31.27
N LEU A 79 -13.05 13.71 -30.44
CA LEU A 79 -14.09 14.63 -29.98
C LEU A 79 -13.46 15.59 -28.96
N ALA A 80 -13.28 16.85 -29.36
CA ALA A 80 -12.98 17.92 -28.43
C ALA A 80 -14.08 17.98 -27.37
N ALA A 81 -13.68 17.99 -26.09
CA ALA A 81 -14.57 18.08 -24.94
C ALA A 81 -15.34 19.42 -24.96
N ALA A 82 -16.42 19.49 -25.73
CA ALA A 82 -17.34 20.61 -25.74
C ALA A 82 -18.76 20.13 -26.07
N GLU A 83 -19.59 20.17 -25.02
CA GLU A 83 -21.03 20.35 -25.00
C GLU A 83 -21.96 19.19 -25.41
N THR A 84 -22.92 18.93 -24.50
CA THR A 84 -24.14 18.08 -24.57
C THR A 84 -23.91 16.56 -24.49
N ASP A 85 -24.55 15.76 -23.65
CA ASP A 85 -25.78 15.87 -22.85
C ASP A 85 -25.63 15.07 -21.54
N VAL A 86 -26.55 15.28 -20.60
CA VAL A 86 -26.64 14.66 -19.27
C VAL A 86 -26.38 13.14 -19.29
N VAL A 87 -25.14 12.74 -19.04
CA VAL A 87 -24.79 11.41 -18.58
C VAL A 87 -24.78 11.48 -17.06
N GLU A 88 -25.65 10.67 -16.43
CA GLU A 88 -25.68 10.52 -14.99
C GLU A 88 -24.26 10.30 -14.46
N VAL A 89 -23.82 11.24 -13.63
CA VAL A 89 -22.55 11.18 -12.91
C VAL A 89 -22.64 9.97 -11.98
N SER A 90 -22.07 8.83 -12.39
CA SER A 90 -21.61 7.89 -11.38
C SER A 90 -20.35 8.51 -10.78
N ASP A 91 -20.36 8.75 -9.48
CA ASP A 91 -19.26 9.29 -8.67
C ASP A 91 -17.99 8.39 -8.71
N GLU A 92 -17.40 8.17 -9.89
CA GLU A 92 -16.11 7.53 -10.06
C GLU A 92 -15.03 8.56 -9.75
N ILE A 93 -14.45 8.40 -8.57
CA ILE A 93 -13.42 9.27 -8.01
C ILE A 93 -12.11 9.03 -8.77
N LEU A 94 -11.97 9.74 -9.89
CA LEU A 94 -10.78 9.76 -10.71
C LEU A 94 -9.67 10.58 -10.03
N TYR A 95 -8.59 9.91 -9.64
CA TYR A 95 -7.29 10.57 -9.48
C TYR A 95 -6.94 11.28 -10.79
N SER A 96 -7.04 12.61 -10.85
CA SER A 96 -6.81 13.31 -12.12
C SER A 96 -5.46 12.92 -12.75
N ASN A 97 -5.43 12.66 -14.05
CA ASN A 97 -4.22 12.33 -14.80
C ASN A 97 -3.05 13.29 -14.52
N ALA A 98 -3.35 14.56 -14.27
CA ALA A 98 -2.37 15.59 -13.90
C ALA A 98 -1.66 15.27 -12.58
N LEU A 99 -2.37 14.76 -11.56
CA LEU A 99 -1.80 14.38 -10.28
C LEU A 99 -0.91 13.15 -10.42
N ILE A 100 -1.38 12.10 -11.12
CA ILE A 100 -0.59 10.89 -11.37
C ILE A 100 0.69 11.25 -12.14
N MET A 101 0.60 12.05 -13.20
CA MET A 101 1.78 12.49 -13.96
C MET A 101 2.76 13.33 -13.13
N LYS A 102 2.26 14.22 -12.27
CA LYS A 102 3.08 15.01 -11.35
C LYS A 102 3.84 14.09 -10.37
N LEU A 103 3.15 13.09 -9.82
CA LEU A 103 3.74 12.11 -8.91
C LEU A 103 4.75 11.20 -9.62
N CYS A 104 4.45 10.72 -10.83
CA CYS A 104 5.40 9.94 -11.63
C CYS A 104 6.69 10.71 -11.92
N LYS A 105 6.57 11.99 -12.29
CA LYS A 105 7.73 12.88 -12.50
C LYS A 105 8.52 13.09 -11.20
N LYS A 106 7.84 13.32 -10.08
CA LYS A 106 8.48 13.48 -8.74
C LYS A 106 9.27 12.24 -8.35
N HIS A 107 8.74 11.05 -8.62
CA HIS A 107 9.35 9.78 -8.22
C HIS A 107 10.31 9.18 -9.24
N ASP A 108 10.55 9.86 -10.36
CA ASP A 108 11.40 9.40 -11.47
C ASP A 108 10.93 8.02 -11.97
N ILE A 109 9.67 7.96 -12.39
CA ILE A 109 9.00 6.78 -12.93
C ILE A 109 8.82 6.98 -14.44
N SER A 110 9.43 6.11 -15.25
CA SER A 110 9.13 6.04 -16.69
C SER A 110 7.98 5.06 -16.92
N LEU A 111 6.80 5.60 -17.24
CA LEU A 111 5.58 4.82 -17.48
C LEU A 111 5.51 4.14 -18.85
N HIS A 112 6.53 4.29 -19.71
CA HIS A 112 6.56 3.65 -21.03
C HIS A 112 7.88 2.92 -21.29
N ASN A 113 7.74 1.72 -21.87
CA ASN A 113 8.78 0.86 -22.44
C ASN A 113 9.79 0.19 -21.47
N GLU A 114 9.69 0.35 -20.15
CA GLU A 114 10.68 -0.25 -19.22
C GLU A 114 10.17 -1.43 -18.40
N ILE A 115 8.86 -1.55 -18.18
CA ILE A 115 8.26 -2.65 -17.39
C ILE A 115 8.60 -4.04 -18.01
N TRP A 116 8.80 -4.07 -19.33
CA TRP A 116 8.95 -5.29 -20.12
C TRP A 116 10.38 -5.58 -20.63
N LYS A 117 11.40 -4.79 -20.25
CA LYS A 117 12.78 -5.00 -20.75
C LYS A 117 13.46 -6.27 -20.21
N GLU A 118 12.94 -6.86 -19.13
CA GLU A 118 13.50 -8.05 -18.47
C GLU A 118 12.53 -9.24 -18.53
N GLU A 119 11.93 -9.49 -19.70
CA GLU A 119 11.22 -10.75 -19.95
C GLU A 119 12.21 -11.83 -20.40
N ARG A 120 12.11 -13.04 -19.84
CA ARG A 120 12.62 -14.22 -20.53
C ARG A 120 11.54 -14.72 -21.47
N VAL A 121 11.83 -14.69 -22.77
CA VAL A 121 10.97 -15.25 -23.81
C VAL A 121 11.51 -16.62 -24.19
N THR A 122 10.81 -17.68 -23.83
CA THR A 122 11.11 -19.03 -24.32
C THR A 122 10.10 -19.43 -25.38
N LYS A 123 10.60 -19.77 -26.56
CA LYS A 123 9.79 -20.33 -27.64
C LYS A 123 9.66 -21.83 -27.39
N VAL A 124 8.55 -22.25 -26.79
CA VAL A 124 8.23 -23.66 -26.59
C VAL A 124 7.18 -24.03 -27.62
N ALA A 125 7.46 -25.05 -28.45
CA ALA A 125 6.60 -25.59 -29.51
C ALA A 125 5.19 -24.96 -29.60
N SER A 126 4.96 -24.13 -30.62
CA SER A 126 3.70 -23.39 -30.92
C SER A 126 3.21 -22.36 -29.89
N SER A 127 3.94 -22.07 -28.81
CA SER A 127 3.57 -21.08 -27.80
C SER A 127 4.72 -20.13 -27.44
N ILE A 128 4.35 -18.92 -27.00
CA ILE A 128 5.28 -17.95 -26.41
C ILE A 128 5.05 -18.00 -24.90
N GLN A 129 6.05 -18.45 -24.14
CA GLN A 129 6.07 -18.30 -22.70
C GLN A 129 6.87 -17.04 -22.34
N ARG A 130 6.26 -16.18 -21.52
CA ARG A 130 6.89 -14.99 -20.95
C ARG A 130 7.04 -15.18 -19.45
N GLU A 131 8.26 -15.11 -18.96
CA GLU A 131 8.54 -15.15 -17.53
C GLU A 131 8.86 -13.73 -17.04
N LEU A 132 8.05 -13.23 -16.11
CA LEU A 132 8.25 -11.92 -15.48
C LEU A 132 9.17 -12.07 -14.27
N LEU A 133 10.38 -11.50 -14.35
CA LEU A 133 11.28 -11.46 -13.21
C LEU A 133 10.83 -10.35 -12.23
N LEU A 134 10.29 -10.75 -11.07
CA LEU A 134 9.85 -9.86 -9.99
C LEU A 134 10.91 -9.76 -8.89
N ASP A 135 11.23 -8.53 -8.44
CA ASP A 135 12.12 -8.33 -7.29
C ASP A 135 11.31 -8.34 -5.98
N ASN A 136 11.25 -9.51 -5.35
CA ASN A 136 10.50 -9.71 -4.10
C ASN A 136 11.24 -9.23 -2.84
N ARG A 137 12.35 -8.48 -2.97
CA ARG A 137 13.19 -8.11 -1.80
C ARG A 137 12.97 -6.69 -1.35
N LYS A 138 13.11 -5.72 -2.25
CA LYS A 138 13.23 -4.31 -1.85
C LYS A 138 11.91 -3.69 -1.39
N TYR A 139 10.79 -4.09 -1.99
CA TYR A 139 9.47 -3.54 -1.66
C TYR A 139 9.05 -3.83 -0.20
N LYS A 140 9.56 -4.93 0.36
CA LYS A 140 9.28 -5.38 1.73
C LYS A 140 9.67 -4.36 2.79
N MET A 141 10.65 -3.51 2.53
CA MET A 141 11.04 -2.44 3.44
C MET A 141 9.92 -1.39 3.60
N SER A 142 9.21 -1.07 2.51
CA SER A 142 8.07 -0.15 2.58
C SER A 142 6.88 -0.80 3.30
N ILE A 143 6.64 -2.10 3.08
CA ILE A 143 5.63 -2.84 3.84
C ILE A 143 5.96 -2.86 5.34
N LEU A 144 7.22 -3.09 5.72
CA LEU A 144 7.67 -3.02 7.11
C LEU A 144 7.41 -1.63 7.70
N LYS A 145 7.75 -0.56 6.97
CA LYS A 145 7.44 0.83 7.38
C LYS A 145 5.96 0.99 7.70
N MET A 146 5.08 0.55 6.80
CA MET A 146 3.64 0.70 6.98
C MET A 146 3.14 -0.07 8.20
N ALA A 147 3.54 -1.34 8.35
CA ALA A 147 3.17 -2.18 9.49
C ALA A 147 3.66 -1.61 10.82
N TYR A 148 4.93 -1.19 10.88
CA TYR A 148 5.55 -0.57 12.04
C TYR A 148 4.81 0.70 12.45
N THR A 149 4.56 1.60 11.50
CA THR A 149 3.86 2.87 11.76
C THR A 149 2.45 2.62 12.27
N PHE A 150 1.74 1.67 11.68
CA PHE A 150 0.40 1.28 12.11
C PHE A 150 0.39 0.74 13.54
N ALA A 151 1.33 -0.14 13.88
CA ALA A 151 1.43 -0.70 15.23
C ALA A 151 1.80 0.36 16.27
N VAL A 152 2.75 1.26 15.97
CA VAL A 152 3.11 2.37 16.89
C VAL A 152 1.93 3.28 17.20
N GLN A 153 1.05 3.52 16.22
CA GLN A 153 -0.10 4.40 16.40
C GLN A 153 -1.31 3.73 17.08
N THR A 154 -1.39 2.40 17.05
CA THR A 154 -2.61 1.67 17.46
C THR A 154 -2.41 0.73 18.65
N VAL A 155 -1.17 0.42 19.02
CA VAL A 155 -0.85 -0.50 20.12
C VAL A 155 -0.10 0.21 21.22
N ASP A 156 -0.76 0.32 22.36
CA ASP A 156 -0.15 0.87 23.57
C ASP A 156 1.07 0.05 23.99
N GLY A 157 2.17 0.74 24.26
CA GLY A 157 3.43 0.11 24.69
C GLY A 157 4.22 -0.60 23.59
N TYR A 158 3.77 -0.57 22.32
CA TYR A 158 4.54 -1.17 21.23
C TYR A 158 5.81 -0.38 20.93
N PHE A 159 5.77 0.95 21.01
CA PHE A 159 6.92 1.80 20.70
C PHE A 159 8.13 1.49 21.60
N GLU A 160 7.91 1.14 22.86
CA GLU A 160 8.93 0.81 23.86
C GLU A 160 9.42 -0.64 23.77
N ASN A 161 8.78 -1.48 22.95
CA ASN A 161 9.17 -2.87 22.78
C ASN A 161 10.54 -3.00 22.07
N GLN A 162 11.35 -3.98 22.49
CA GLN A 162 12.66 -4.22 21.89
C GLN A 162 12.59 -4.54 20.39
N ASP A 163 11.61 -5.33 19.94
CA ASP A 163 11.41 -5.63 18.52
C ASP A 163 11.04 -4.37 17.73
N ALA A 164 10.28 -3.45 18.32
CA ALA A 164 9.98 -2.16 17.71
C ALA A 164 11.22 -1.27 17.63
N ILE A 165 12.16 -1.36 18.57
CA ILE A 165 13.45 -0.66 18.52
C ILE A 165 14.31 -1.23 17.40
N ASP A 166 14.40 -2.55 17.30
CA ASP A 166 15.11 -3.25 16.24
C ASP A 166 14.56 -2.88 14.85
N ILE A 167 13.23 -2.94 14.68
CA ILE A 167 12.57 -2.56 13.42
C ILE A 167 12.84 -1.10 13.07
N SER A 168 12.75 -0.17 14.03
CA SER A 168 13.06 1.24 13.77
C SER A 168 14.51 1.44 13.32
N THR A 169 15.44 0.63 13.82
CA THR A 169 16.86 0.66 13.41
C THR A 169 17.02 0.16 11.97
N ILE A 170 16.36 -0.95 11.62
CA ILE A 170 16.32 -1.48 10.24
C ILE A 170 15.80 -0.41 9.27
N LEU A 171 14.68 0.24 9.62
CA LEU A 171 14.08 1.30 8.81
C LEU A 171 15.00 2.53 8.70
N SER A 172 15.54 3.01 9.83
CA SER A 172 16.42 4.18 9.87
C SER A 172 17.73 3.96 9.11
N ASN A 173 18.20 2.74 8.95
CA ASN A 173 19.41 2.43 8.18
C ASN A 173 19.10 1.97 6.75
N ALA A 174 17.83 1.76 6.40
CA ALA A 174 17.41 1.06 5.19
C ALA A 174 18.16 -0.28 5.01
N ASP A 175 18.24 -1.07 6.08
CA ASP A 175 19.03 -2.30 6.12
C ASP A 175 18.27 -3.49 5.50
N PHE A 176 18.42 -3.66 4.19
CA PHE A 176 17.80 -4.76 3.45
C PHE A 176 18.40 -6.13 3.78
N VAL A 177 19.60 -6.20 4.33
CA VAL A 177 20.25 -7.47 4.70
C VAL A 177 19.59 -7.99 5.97
N GLU A 178 19.55 -7.17 7.01
CA GLU A 178 18.93 -7.50 8.29
C GLU A 178 17.45 -7.86 8.12
N LEU A 179 16.72 -7.07 7.32
CA LEU A 179 15.31 -7.36 6.99
C LEU A 179 15.12 -8.78 6.42
N LYS A 180 16.04 -9.20 5.54
CA LYS A 180 15.98 -10.51 4.89
C LYS A 180 16.35 -11.63 5.88
N GLU A 181 17.39 -11.43 6.67
CA GLU A 181 17.90 -12.44 7.61
C GLU A 181 16.90 -12.73 8.73
N LYS A 182 16.25 -11.69 9.29
CA LYS A 182 15.21 -11.87 10.31
C LYS A 182 13.89 -12.43 9.76
N SER A 183 13.67 -12.44 8.43
CA SER A 183 12.45 -12.96 7.80
C SER A 183 11.16 -12.37 8.38
N ILE A 184 11.21 -11.08 8.73
CA ILE A 184 10.12 -10.31 9.36
C ILE A 184 8.92 -10.15 8.43
N VAL A 185 9.19 -9.98 7.13
CA VAL A 185 8.17 -9.70 6.10
C VAL A 185 8.05 -10.88 5.16
N ARG A 186 6.87 -11.51 5.13
CA ARG A 186 6.61 -12.73 4.37
C ARG A 186 5.41 -12.57 3.46
N ASP A 187 5.57 -13.00 2.22
CA ASP A 187 4.49 -12.99 1.22
C ASP A 187 3.49 -14.10 1.55
N LEU A 188 2.20 -13.81 1.45
CA LEU A 188 1.14 -14.79 1.64
C LEU A 188 0.72 -15.31 0.26
N SER A 189 0.83 -16.62 0.05
CA SER A 189 0.32 -17.25 -1.17
C SER A 189 -1.19 -17.47 -1.04
N LYS A 190 -1.99 -16.81 -1.90
CA LYS A 190 -3.45 -16.98 -2.03
C LYS A 190 -4.16 -17.08 -0.68
N SER A 191 -4.11 -16.01 0.10
CA SER A 191 -4.70 -15.94 1.43
C SER A 191 -6.25 -16.03 1.36
N SER A 192 -6.83 -17.07 1.98
CA SER A 192 -8.28 -17.18 2.17
C SER A 192 -8.84 -16.13 3.15
N LEU A 193 -7.98 -15.51 3.96
CA LEU A 193 -8.36 -14.50 4.93
C LEU A 193 -9.00 -13.30 4.24
N TRP A 194 -8.40 -12.78 3.17
CA TRP A 194 -8.95 -11.60 2.48
C TRP A 194 -10.25 -11.89 1.73
N ASN A 195 -10.39 -13.10 1.19
CA ASN A 195 -11.63 -13.53 0.56
C ASN A 195 -12.79 -13.59 1.57
N THR A 196 -12.51 -13.93 2.82
CA THR A 196 -13.51 -13.99 3.90
C THR A 196 -13.95 -12.59 4.33
N LEU A 197 -13.07 -11.60 4.21
CA LEU A 197 -13.27 -10.22 4.64
C LEU A 197 -13.88 -9.30 3.57
N ASN A 198 -14.35 -9.87 2.44
CA ASN A 198 -14.98 -9.16 1.33
C ASN A 198 -14.23 -7.88 0.90
N THR A 199 -12.90 -7.95 0.86
CA THR A 199 -12.06 -6.78 0.57
C THR A 199 -12.11 -6.40 -0.91
N SER A 200 -12.41 -5.14 -1.22
CA SER A 200 -12.25 -4.56 -2.57
C SER A 200 -10.80 -4.56 -3.03
N SER A 201 -10.56 -4.87 -4.32
CA SER A 201 -9.22 -4.88 -4.95
C SER A 201 -8.57 -3.50 -5.04
N GLU A 202 -9.34 -2.43 -4.94
CA GLU A 202 -8.82 -1.06 -5.06
C GLU A 202 -8.34 -0.50 -3.73
N ASN A 203 -8.87 -0.99 -2.61
CA ASN A 203 -8.52 -0.51 -1.27
C ASN A 203 -7.22 -1.13 -0.74
N HIS A 204 -6.74 -0.60 0.39
CA HIS A 204 -5.69 -1.24 1.16
C HIS A 204 -6.16 -1.56 2.56
N TYR A 205 -5.69 -2.69 3.09
CA TYR A 205 -6.14 -3.21 4.35
C TYR A 205 -4.95 -3.53 5.25
N PHE A 206 -5.11 -3.20 6.51
CA PHE A 206 -4.21 -3.53 7.60
C PHE A 206 -5.00 -4.32 8.62
N ILE A 207 -4.49 -5.46 9.05
CA ILE A 207 -5.08 -6.21 10.16
C ILE A 207 -3.98 -6.51 11.14
N LEU A 208 -4.06 -5.86 12.28
CA LEU A 208 -3.16 -6.08 13.38
C LEU A 208 -3.80 -7.05 14.35
N LEU A 209 -3.10 -8.15 14.62
CA LEU A 209 -3.54 -9.17 15.56
C LEU A 209 -2.40 -9.55 16.49
N SER A 210 -2.74 -9.87 17.73
CA SER A 210 -1.79 -10.43 18.67
C SER A 210 -2.30 -11.78 19.16
N ASP A 211 -1.44 -12.79 19.07
CA ASP A 211 -1.71 -14.14 19.54
C ASP A 211 -0.50 -14.64 20.36
N LYS A 212 -0.49 -15.94 20.72
CA LYS A 212 0.60 -16.59 21.45
C LYS A 212 1.98 -16.44 20.80
N ASP A 213 2.03 -16.31 19.47
CA ASP A 213 3.27 -16.22 18.70
C ASP A 213 3.73 -14.76 18.50
N GLY A 214 3.02 -13.80 19.11
CA GLY A 214 3.41 -12.39 19.17
C GLY A 214 2.44 -11.45 18.47
N LEU A 215 2.96 -10.36 17.90
CA LEU A 215 2.22 -9.34 17.19
C LEU A 215 2.44 -9.44 15.69
N PHE A 216 1.36 -9.48 14.92
CA PHE A 216 1.40 -9.59 13.47
C PHE A 216 0.58 -8.48 12.82
N CYS A 217 1.05 -7.99 11.68
CA CYS A 217 0.30 -7.10 10.81
C CYS A 217 0.16 -7.71 9.43
N PHE A 218 -1.07 -7.99 9.03
CA PHE A 218 -1.42 -8.42 7.68
C PHE A 218 -1.71 -7.18 6.86
N ILE A 219 -1.04 -7.07 5.72
CA ILE A 219 -1.20 -5.95 4.80
C ILE A 219 -1.63 -6.49 3.45
N ARG A 220 -2.72 -5.94 2.94
CA ARG A 220 -3.13 -6.08 1.55
C ARG A 220 -3.01 -4.73 0.86
N LEU A 221 -2.10 -4.61 -0.11
CA LEU A 221 -2.01 -3.44 -0.99
C LEU A 221 -2.61 -3.81 -2.34
N PHE A 222 -3.76 -3.18 -2.64
CA PHE A 222 -4.63 -3.49 -3.77
C PHE A 222 -4.95 -4.99 -3.80
N ASP A 223 -4.82 -5.62 -4.97
CA ASP A 223 -4.88 -7.04 -5.23
C ASP A 223 -3.51 -7.63 -5.66
N ILE A 224 -2.43 -6.86 -5.46
CA ILE A 224 -1.09 -7.22 -5.96
C ILE A 224 -0.12 -7.67 -4.86
N PHE A 225 -0.32 -7.25 -3.60
CA PHE A 225 0.51 -7.67 -2.47
C PHE A 225 -0.36 -8.10 -1.30
N ASP A 226 -0.21 -9.36 -0.91
CA ASP A 226 -0.70 -9.91 0.35
C ASP A 226 0.51 -10.32 1.19
N VAL A 227 0.74 -9.62 2.30
CA VAL A 227 1.96 -9.75 3.09
C VAL A 227 1.62 -9.82 4.57
N VAL A 228 2.37 -10.62 5.33
CA VAL A 228 2.36 -10.62 6.79
C VAL A 228 3.69 -10.10 7.32
N VAL A 229 3.62 -9.25 8.33
CA VAL A 229 4.76 -8.70 9.05
C VAL A 229 4.70 -9.18 10.50
N HIS A 230 5.74 -9.88 10.95
CA HIS A 230 5.90 -10.27 12.35
C HIS A 230 6.58 -9.13 13.11
N LEU A 231 5.79 -8.37 13.86
CA LEU A 231 6.19 -7.10 14.47
C LEU A 231 6.83 -7.24 15.85
N SER A 232 6.51 -8.32 16.56
CA SER A 232 7.13 -8.66 17.85
C SER A 232 6.85 -10.11 18.21
N GLU A 233 7.75 -10.74 18.94
CA GLU A 233 7.50 -12.04 19.60
C GLU A 233 6.64 -11.89 20.86
N LYS A 234 6.60 -10.69 21.43
CA LYS A 234 5.79 -10.38 22.61
C LYS A 234 4.31 -10.29 22.23
N ARG A 235 3.47 -10.92 23.04
CA ARG A 235 2.02 -10.74 22.97
C ARG A 235 1.59 -9.41 23.57
N PHE A 236 0.66 -8.74 22.90
CA PHE A 236 -0.01 -7.52 23.35
C PHE A 236 -1.47 -7.82 23.68
N ASP A 237 -2.01 -7.11 24.68
CA ASP A 237 -3.41 -7.28 25.07
C ASP A 237 -4.30 -6.46 24.14
N LEU A 238 -4.82 -7.12 23.11
CA LEU A 238 -5.75 -6.53 22.15
C LEU A 238 -7.14 -7.17 22.35
N PRO A 239 -8.18 -6.39 22.72
CA PRO A 239 -9.51 -6.93 22.96
C PRO A 239 -10.16 -7.53 21.69
N SER A 240 -9.74 -7.03 20.52
CA SER A 240 -10.10 -7.53 19.20
C SER A 240 -8.98 -7.16 18.23
N PRO A 241 -8.74 -7.91 17.14
CA PRO A 241 -7.84 -7.45 16.09
C PRO A 241 -8.26 -6.07 15.58
N ILE A 242 -7.27 -5.24 15.26
CA ILE A 242 -7.48 -3.86 14.79
C ILE A 242 -7.39 -3.86 13.27
N VAL A 243 -8.39 -3.28 12.61
CA VAL A 243 -8.48 -3.20 11.16
C VAL A 243 -8.30 -1.75 10.72
N GLY A 244 -7.32 -1.51 9.87
CA GLY A 244 -7.13 -0.24 9.17
C GLY A 244 -7.55 -0.38 7.71
N VAL A 245 -8.41 0.51 7.23
CA VAL A 245 -8.92 0.49 5.86
C VAL A 245 -8.57 1.80 5.18
N ASN A 246 -7.71 1.72 4.17
CA ASN A 246 -7.47 2.78 3.22
C ASN A 246 -8.52 2.66 2.10
N ASN A 247 -9.60 3.41 2.22
CA ASN A 247 -10.66 3.42 1.23
C ASN A 247 -10.33 4.42 0.13
N VAL A 248 -10.04 3.91 -1.07
CA VAL A 248 -9.63 4.72 -2.21
C VAL A 248 -10.79 5.55 -2.75
N ASN A 249 -12.00 5.00 -2.75
CA ASN A 249 -13.19 5.72 -3.19
C ASN A 249 -13.45 6.91 -2.25
N THR A 250 -13.56 6.69 -0.94
CA THR A 250 -13.87 7.79 -0.02
C THR A 250 -12.65 8.67 0.30
N GLN A 251 -11.46 8.34 -0.22
CA GLN A 251 -10.20 9.04 0.02
C GLN A 251 -9.83 9.20 1.50
N LYS A 252 -10.13 8.17 2.29
CA LYS A 252 -10.00 8.22 3.75
C LYS A 252 -9.42 6.93 4.28
N PHE A 253 -8.55 7.08 5.28
CA PHE A 253 -8.14 5.99 6.14
C PHE A 253 -8.99 6.00 7.42
N HIS A 254 -9.52 4.86 7.79
CA HIS A 254 -10.22 4.69 9.07
C HIS A 254 -9.76 3.42 9.77
N VAL A 255 -9.85 3.45 11.10
CA VAL A 255 -9.45 2.35 11.98
C VAL A 255 -10.67 1.91 12.79
N GLN A 256 -10.89 0.60 12.85
CA GLN A 256 -11.96 0.01 13.62
C GLN A 256 -11.56 -1.37 14.17
N SER A 257 -12.34 -1.92 15.09
CA SER A 257 -12.14 -3.31 15.52
C SER A 257 -12.59 -4.29 14.44
N LEU A 258 -12.02 -5.49 14.41
CA LEU A 258 -12.45 -6.54 13.49
C LEU A 258 -13.93 -6.89 13.70
N LYS A 259 -14.41 -6.85 14.95
CA LYS A 259 -15.84 -7.07 15.23
C LYS A 259 -16.72 -6.04 14.50
N GLN A 260 -16.39 -4.75 14.59
CA GLN A 260 -17.14 -3.68 13.92
C GLN A 260 -17.08 -3.84 12.40
N TYR A 261 -15.90 -4.10 11.85
CA TYR A 261 -15.72 -4.33 10.42
C TYR A 261 -16.60 -5.48 9.90
N MET A 262 -16.63 -6.60 10.63
CA MET A 262 -17.49 -7.74 10.27
C MET A 262 -18.98 -7.40 10.39
N ASP A 263 -19.38 -6.70 11.45
CA ASP A 263 -20.77 -6.28 11.65
C ASP A 263 -21.28 -5.39 10.50
N GLU A 264 -20.43 -4.50 9.98
CA GLU A 264 -20.73 -3.65 8.81
C GLU A 264 -20.94 -4.49 7.54
N LEU A 265 -20.05 -5.45 7.28
CA LEU A 265 -20.14 -6.35 6.12
C LEU A 265 -21.43 -7.18 6.10
N PHE A 266 -21.94 -7.58 7.26
CA PHE A 266 -23.17 -8.37 7.34
C PHE A 266 -24.43 -7.49 7.35
N LYS A 267 -24.34 -6.21 7.72
CA LYS A 267 -25.47 -5.25 7.66
C LYS A 267 -25.80 -4.85 6.23
N GLU A 268 -24.81 -4.65 5.36
CA GLU A 268 -25.03 -4.31 3.94
C GLU A 268 -25.81 -5.40 3.17
N LYS A 269 -25.93 -6.61 3.71
CA LYS A 269 -26.68 -7.73 3.11
C LYS A 269 -28.13 -7.87 3.58
N ALA A 270 -28.63 -7.02 4.49
CA ALA A 270 -30.04 -7.05 4.84
C ALA A 270 -30.84 -6.37 3.71
N PRO A 271 -31.66 -7.11 2.92
CA PRO A 271 -32.48 -6.48 1.91
C PRO A 271 -33.46 -5.54 2.58
N THR A 272 -33.57 -4.32 2.06
CA THR A 272 -34.70 -3.42 2.32
C THR A 272 -35.97 -4.20 1.98
N ILE A 273 -36.77 -4.50 3.02
CA ILE A 273 -38.10 -5.14 2.89
C ILE A 273 -39.07 -4.13 2.32
#